data_AF-A0A6V7JJV1-F1
#
_entry.id   AF-A0A6V7JJV1-F1
#
_cell.length_a   1.000
_cell.length_b   1.000
_cell.length_c   1.000
_cell.angle_alpha   90.00
_cell.angle_beta   90.00
_cell.angle_gamma   90.00
#
_symmetry.space_group_name_H-M   'P 1'
#
loop_
_entity.id
_entity.type
_entity.pdbx_description
1 polymer ?
#
loop_
_entity_poly.entity_id
_entity_poly.type
_entity_poly.pdbx_seq_one_letter_code
_entity_poly.pdbx_strand_id
1 'polypeptide(L)'
;TFTILYGLLTECTCSMLTLGSFLRDIPRRQLLFKSWHPFDKTTPIGFWSAYVHQTIGHYIGANVNIAFDTFIPGLMMATSAQLEILKYRFVALPKSVKTA
;
A
#
# COMPACT_ATOMS: atom_id res chain seq x y z
N THR A 1 -5.20 9.40 -12.64
CA THR A 1 -4.16 8.94 -13.60
C THR A 1 -2.76 9.00 -13.00
N PHE A 2 -2.28 10.14 -12.49
CA PHE A 2 -0.94 10.24 -11.87
C PHE A 2 -0.71 9.29 -10.68
N THR A 3 -1.70 9.14 -9.80
CA THR A 3 -1.63 8.20 -8.67
C THR A 3 -1.50 6.74 -9.11
N ILE A 4 -2.18 6.37 -10.20
CA ILE A 4 -2.13 5.00 -10.75
C ILE A 4 -0.75 4.73 -11.36
N LEU A 5 -0.19 5.71 -12.09
CA LEU A 5 1.18 5.62 -12.63
C LEU A 5 2.24 5.53 -11.53
N TYR A 6 2.08 6.30 -10.46
CA TYR A 6 2.97 6.25 -9.29
C TYR A 6 2.92 4.89 -8.58
N GLY A 7 1.72 4.33 -8.40
CA GLY A 7 1.54 2.98 -7.88
C GLY A 7 2.21 1.92 -8.75
N LEU A 8 1.98 1.96 -10.06
CA LEU A 8 2.59 1.06 -11.05
C LEU A 8 4.12 1.11 -11.04
N LEU A 9 4.72 2.30 -10.98
CA LEU A 9 6.17 2.47 -10.91
C LEU A 9 6.74 1.88 -9.61
N THR A 10 6.05 2.07 -8.50
CA THR A 10 6.45 1.52 -7.20
C THR A 10 6.40 0.00 -7.22
N GLU A 11 5.34 -0.57 -7.78
CA GLU A 11 5.18 -2.03 -7.92
C GLU A 11 6.22 -2.64 -8.87
N CYS A 12 6.53 -1.96 -9.99
CA CYS A 12 7.61 -2.36 -10.90
C CYS A 12 8.97 -2.33 -10.19
N THR A 13 9.23 -1.32 -9.36
CA THR A 13 10.47 -1.20 -8.60
C THR A 13 10.60 -2.33 -7.57
N CYS A 14 9.55 -2.59 -6.79
CA CYS A 14 9.50 -3.73 -5.86
C CYS A 14 9.70 -5.06 -6.58
N SER A 15 9.14 -5.22 -7.78
CA SER A 15 9.30 -6.43 -8.60
C SER A 15 10.72 -6.59 -9.14
N MET A 16 11.33 -5.51 -9.64
CA MET A 16 12.73 -5.51 -10.08
C MET A 16 13.70 -5.78 -8.92
N LEU A 17 13.44 -5.23 -7.73
CA LEU A 17 14.22 -5.51 -6.52
C LEU A 17 14.10 -6.98 -6.10
N THR A 18 12.89 -7.53 -6.12
CA THR A 18 12.63 -8.94 -5.81
C THR A 18 13.32 -9.87 -6.81
N LEU A 19 13.22 -9.57 -8.11
CA LEU A 19 13.91 -10.28 -9.19
C LEU A 19 15.44 -10.17 -9.09
N GLY A 20 15.96 -8.97 -8.83
CA GLY A 20 17.39 -8.73 -8.68
C GLY A 20 17.99 -9.51 -7.52
N SER A 21 17.25 -9.59 -6.40
CA SER A 21 17.65 -10.43 -5.29
C SER A 21 17.44 -11.91 -5.55
N PHE A 22 16.38 -12.32 -6.24
CA PHE A 22 16.22 -13.71 -6.68
C PHE A 22 17.45 -14.17 -7.49
N LEU A 23 17.93 -13.33 -8.41
CA LEU A 23 19.11 -13.63 -9.23
C LEU A 23 20.43 -13.59 -8.45
N ARG A 24 20.60 -12.68 -7.47
CA ARG A 24 21.83 -12.54 -6.67
C ARG A 24 21.93 -13.52 -5.50
N ASP A 25 20.83 -13.80 -4.84
CA ASP A 25 20.78 -14.49 -3.57
C ASP A 25 20.61 -16.00 -3.70
N ILE A 26 20.00 -16.49 -4.79
CA ILE A 26 19.95 -17.93 -5.12
C ILE A 26 21.34 -18.57 -5.17
N PRO A 27 22.34 -18.01 -5.86
CA PRO A 27 23.67 -18.63 -5.92
C PRO A 27 24.45 -18.52 -4.59
N ARG A 28 24.04 -17.64 -3.66
CA ARG A 28 24.74 -17.42 -2.37
C ARG A 28 23.99 -17.94 -1.13
N ARG A 29 22.75 -18.43 -1.27
CA ARG A 29 21.87 -18.82 -0.14
C ARG A 29 21.79 -17.74 0.96
N GLN A 30 21.83 -16.46 0.59
CA GLN A 30 21.69 -15.36 1.54
C GLN A 30 20.30 -14.76 1.43
N LEU A 31 19.69 -14.39 2.56
CA LEU A 31 18.33 -13.84 2.57
C LEU A 31 18.40 -12.34 2.22
N LEU A 32 17.48 -11.90 1.36
CA LEU A 32 17.18 -10.50 0.97
C LEU A 32 17.37 -9.48 2.11
N PHE A 33 16.82 -9.77 3.28
CA PHE A 33 17.05 -9.01 4.50
C PHE A 33 17.71 -9.89 5.54
N LYS A 34 18.85 -9.41 6.06
CA LYS A 34 19.60 -10.05 7.15
C LYS A 34 18.79 -10.02 8.45
N SER A 35 17.89 -10.98 8.59
CA SER A 35 17.07 -11.18 9.79
C SER A 35 17.54 -12.41 10.55
N TRP A 36 17.72 -12.26 11.87
CA TRP A 36 18.03 -13.34 12.79
C TRP A 36 16.81 -14.26 12.87
N HIS A 37 16.94 -15.48 12.34
CA HIS A 37 15.92 -16.52 12.48
C HIS A 37 16.47 -17.59 13.43
N PRO A 38 15.67 -18.08 14.39
CA PRO A 38 16.07 -19.15 15.29
C PRO A 38 16.15 -20.54 14.62
N PHE A 39 15.82 -20.62 13.32
CA PHE A 39 15.84 -21.85 12.52
C PHE A 39 17.07 -21.88 11.61
N ASP A 40 17.65 -23.07 11.46
CA ASP A 40 18.77 -23.31 10.56
C ASP A 40 18.38 -23.04 9.09
N LYS A 41 19.03 -22.04 8.47
CA LYS A 41 18.84 -21.69 7.05
C LYS A 41 19.52 -22.68 6.08
N THR A 42 19.95 -23.83 6.58
CA THR A 42 20.64 -24.88 5.82
C THR A 42 19.69 -25.68 4.94
N THR A 43 18.41 -25.83 5.36
CA THR A 43 17.39 -26.52 4.58
C THR A 43 16.74 -25.59 3.55
N PRO A 44 16.62 -26.00 2.26
CA PRO A 44 16.00 -25.17 1.22
C PRO A 44 14.58 -24.73 1.57
N ILE A 45 13.81 -25.56 2.28
CA ILE A 45 12.42 -25.28 2.67
C ILE A 45 12.34 -24.07 3.63
N GLY A 46 13.23 -23.99 4.63
CA GLY A 46 13.26 -22.86 5.58
C GLY A 46 13.75 -21.56 4.95
N PHE A 47 14.62 -21.66 3.94
CA PHE A 47 15.07 -20.50 3.17
C PHE A 47 13.93 -19.92 2.32
N TRP A 48 13.20 -20.78 1.59
CA TRP A 48 12.08 -20.35 0.74
C TRP A 48 10.92 -19.77 1.56
N SER A 49 10.58 -20.36 2.71
CA SER A 49 9.49 -19.84 3.54
C SER A 49 9.80 -18.43 4.09
N ALA A 50 11.02 -18.21 4.60
CA ALA A 50 11.44 -16.91 5.08
C ALA A 50 11.55 -15.87 3.95
N TYR A 51 12.03 -16.28 2.77
CA TYR A 51 12.10 -15.42 1.59
C TYR A 51 10.71 -14.98 1.12
N VAL A 52 9.76 -15.92 1.02
CA VAL A 52 8.36 -15.62 0.65
C VAL A 52 7.73 -14.70 1.70
N HIS A 53 7.96 -14.96 2.98
CA HIS A 53 7.44 -14.11 4.06
C HIS A 53 8.00 -12.68 3.98
N GLN A 54 9.31 -12.52 3.78
CA GLN A 54 9.93 -11.20 3.62
C GLN A 54 9.44 -10.46 2.38
N THR A 55 9.29 -11.17 1.26
CA THR A 55 8.78 -10.62 0.00
C THR A 55 7.34 -10.15 0.19
N ILE A 56 6.46 -10.99 0.72
CA ILE A 56 5.06 -10.64 1.00
C ILE A 56 4.98 -9.44 1.94
N GLY A 57 5.77 -9.43 3.02
CA GLY A 57 5.80 -8.31 3.96
C GLY A 57 6.22 -6.99 3.29
N HIS A 58 7.23 -7.04 2.42
CA HIS A 58 7.68 -5.88 1.66
C HIS A 58 6.60 -5.35 0.70
N TYR A 59 5.95 -6.24 -0.05
CA TYR A 59 4.86 -5.87 -0.96
C TYR A 59 3.66 -5.30 -0.21
N ILE A 60 3.25 -5.90 0.91
CA ILE A 60 2.14 -5.39 1.73
C ILE A 60 2.51 -3.99 2.27
N GLY A 61 3.72 -3.80 2.79
CA GLY A 61 4.17 -2.50 3.28
C GLY A 61 4.13 -1.41 2.22
N ALA A 62 4.62 -1.71 1.01
CA ALA A 62 4.57 -0.78 -0.12
C ALA A 62 3.12 -0.44 -0.52
N ASN A 63 2.25 -1.44 -0.63
CA ASN A 63 0.84 -1.24 -0.96
C ASN A 63 0.10 -0.43 0.09
N VAL A 64 0.34 -0.70 1.37
CA VAL A 64 -0.26 0.05 2.48
C VAL A 64 0.20 1.50 2.44
N ASN A 65 1.48 1.79 2.18
CA ASN A 65 1.96 3.15 2.05
C ASN A 65 1.27 3.91 0.91
N ILE A 66 1.20 3.32 -0.28
CA ILE A 66 0.49 3.91 -1.44
C ILE A 66 -0.99 4.12 -1.12
N ALA A 67 -1.62 3.16 -0.45
CA ALA A 67 -2.99 3.25 -0.01
C ALA A 67 -3.17 4.43 0.96
N PHE A 68 -2.31 4.62 1.96
CA PHE A 68 -2.39 5.77 2.86
C PHE A 68 -2.26 7.10 2.11
N ASP A 69 -1.27 7.22 1.21
CA ASP A 69 -1.03 8.44 0.43
C ASP A 69 -2.20 8.78 -0.51
N THR A 70 -3.02 7.80 -0.91
CA THR A 70 -4.13 7.99 -1.85
C THR A 70 -5.50 8.03 -1.16
N PHE A 71 -5.73 7.14 -0.21
CA PHE A 71 -7.01 6.91 0.45
C PHE A 71 -7.34 8.05 1.41
N ILE A 72 -6.35 8.55 2.16
CA ILE A 72 -6.57 9.66 3.09
C ILE A 72 -7.02 10.93 2.34
N PRO A 73 -6.32 11.42 1.31
CA PRO A 73 -6.81 12.57 0.53
C PRO A 73 -8.15 12.30 -0.17
N GLY A 74 -8.37 11.06 -0.64
CA GLY A 74 -9.64 10.67 -1.25
C GLY A 74 -10.82 10.79 -0.28
N LEU A 75 -10.67 10.30 0.96
CA LEU A 75 -11.66 10.44 2.01
C LEU A 75 -11.88 11.90 2.42
N MET A 76 -10.81 12.68 2.52
CA MET A 76 -10.90 14.10 2.83
C MET A 76 -11.71 14.85 1.76
N MET A 77 -11.43 14.58 0.48
CA MET A 77 -12.16 15.18 -0.64
C MET A 77 -13.65 14.78 -0.61
N ALA A 78 -13.95 13.49 -0.45
CA ALA A 78 -15.32 13.01 -0.33
C ALA A 78 -16.07 13.67 0.84
N THR A 79 -15.41 13.77 1.99
CA THR A 79 -15.98 14.42 3.19
C THR A 79 -16.24 15.90 2.94
N SER A 80 -15.31 16.63 2.32
CA SER A 80 -15.50 18.05 1.99
C SER A 80 -16.70 18.28 1.05
N ALA A 81 -16.87 17.44 0.03
CA ALA A 81 -18.02 17.52 -0.88
C ALA A 81 -19.34 17.23 -0.15
N GLN A 82 -19.38 16.23 0.72
CA GLN A 82 -20.58 15.91 1.51
C GLN A 82 -20.94 17.05 2.48
N LEU A 83 -19.95 17.68 3.09
CA LEU A 83 -20.15 18.84 3.96
C LEU A 83 -20.71 20.05 3.19
N GLU A 84 -20.25 20.26 1.96
CA GLU A 84 -20.77 21.33 1.10
C GLU A 84 -22.25 21.10 0.75
N ILE A 85 -22.61 19.88 0.35
CA ILE A 85 -24.01 19.50 0.10
C ILE A 85 -24.87 19.68 1.35
N LEU A 86 -24.38 19.27 2.52
CA LEU A 86 -25.07 19.44 3.79
C LEU A 86 -25.32 20.92 4.10
N LYS A 87 -24.32 21.77 3.88
CA LYS A 87 -24.44 23.23 4.05
C LYS A 87 -25.51 23.81 3.13
N TYR A 88 -25.54 23.41 1.86
CA TYR A 88 -26.58 23.85 0.92
C TYR A 88 -27.98 23.45 1.39
N ARG A 89 -28.17 22.20 1.84
CA ARG A 89 -29.46 21.75 2.37
C ARG A 89 -29.86 22.50 3.64
N PHE A 90 -28.92 22.72 4.55
CA PHE A 90 -29.18 23.46 5.79
C PHE A 90 -29.64 24.90 5.54
N VAL A 91 -29.11 25.58 4.52
CA VAL A 91 -29.55 26.92 4.13
C VAL A 91 -30.91 26.91 3.41
N ALA A 92 -31.23 25.85 2.67
CA ALA A 92 -32.50 25.72 1.95
C ALA A 92 -33.69 25.39 2.87
N LEU A 93 -33.49 24.60 3.93
CA LEU A 93 -34.52 24.21 4.89
C LEU A 93 -35.28 25.39 5.56
N PRO A 94 -34.62 26.40 6.14
CA PRO A 94 -35.31 27.52 6.77
C PRO A 94 -36.04 28.42 5.77
N LYS A 95 -35.64 28.43 4.49
CA LYS A 95 -36.39 29.12 3.43
C LYS A 95 -37.69 28.38 3.11
N SER A 96 -37.65 27.06 3.02
CA SER A 96 -38.84 26.25 2.74
C SER A 96 -39.86 26.28 3.88
N VAL A 97 -39.41 26.35 5.15
CA VAL A 97 -40.29 26.45 6.33
C VAL A 97 -40.97 27.83 6.44
N LYS A 98 -40.36 28.90 5.93
CA LYS A 98 -40.96 30.25 5.94
C LYS A 98 -41.95 30.51 4.79
N THR A 99 -41.99 29.63 3.79
CA THR A 99 -42.86 29.76 2.61
C THR A 99 -44.08 28.82 2.66
N ALA A 100 -44.11 27.89 3.62
CA ALA A 100 -45.29 27.09 3.97
C ALA A 100 -46.12 27.80 5.06
#